data_AF-A0A971JKV6-F1
#
_entry.id   AF-A0A971JKV6-F1
#
_cell.length_a   1.000
_cell.length_b   1.000
_cell.length_c   1.000
_cell.angle_alpha   90.00
_cell.angle_beta   90.00
_cell.angle_gamma   90.00
#
_symmetry.space_group_name_H-M   'P 1'
#
loop_
_entity.id
_entity.type
_entity.pdbx_description
1 polymer ?
#
loop_
_entity_poly.entity_id
_entity_poly.type
_entity_poly.pdbx_seq_one_letter_code
_entity_poly.pdbx_strand_id
1 'polypeptide(L)'
;MTPRARRGYIFVETLVAMAILSISILVIQDAVRQAILTRAQARDYTTARFLLERIQARRMLVYEQPEGQGSGVFEAPFERFSYEWKVQRIEVPKPELPPDMTPEEIKRFEDTFKGFLGQLTVRVQWNRAGTEFDATAETLLRPELVWVPPPPDEVPLQ
;
A
#
# COMPACT_ATOMS: atom_id res chain seq x y z
N MET A 1 71.31 23.75 -20.54
CA MET A 1 70.31 23.51 -19.48
C MET A 1 69.35 22.43 -19.95
N THR A 2 69.50 21.21 -19.44
CA THR A 2 68.80 20.00 -19.91
C THR A 2 67.44 19.82 -19.24
N PRO A 3 66.32 19.71 -19.99
CA PRO A 3 65.02 19.37 -19.44
C PRO A 3 64.90 17.85 -19.31
N ARG A 4 65.39 17.26 -18.21
CA ARG A 4 65.36 15.80 -17.99
C ARG A 4 64.27 15.32 -17.01
N ALA A 5 63.55 16.22 -16.34
CA ALA A 5 62.58 15.86 -15.29
C ALA A 5 61.15 15.52 -15.80
N ARG A 6 60.79 15.83 -17.06
CA ARG A 6 59.39 15.66 -17.55
C ARG A 6 59.02 14.23 -17.97
N ARG A 7 59.98 13.36 -18.35
CA ARG A 7 59.67 12.01 -18.87
C ARG A 7 59.27 11.00 -17.79
N GLY A 8 59.80 11.11 -16.57
CA GLY A 8 59.43 10.21 -15.46
C GLY A 8 58.04 10.50 -14.88
N TYR A 9 57.59 11.76 -14.98
CA TYR A 9 56.31 12.20 -14.43
C TYR A 9 55.10 11.69 -15.24
N ILE A 10 55.23 11.59 -16.57
CA ILE A 10 54.16 11.12 -17.47
C ILE A 10 53.74 9.68 -17.16
N PHE A 11 54.69 8.79 -16.84
CA PHE A 11 54.37 7.42 -16.49
C PHE A 11 53.60 7.34 -15.16
N VAL A 12 54.03 8.10 -14.15
CA VAL A 12 53.33 8.16 -12.86
C VAL A 12 51.93 8.77 -13.03
N GLU A 13 51.81 9.84 -13.80
CA GLU A 13 50.54 10.52 -14.07
C GLU A 13 49.54 9.60 -14.78
N THR A 14 49.97 8.86 -15.80
CA THR A 14 49.11 7.88 -16.49
C THR A 14 48.70 6.72 -15.58
N LEU A 15 49.61 6.22 -14.74
CA LEU A 15 49.30 5.17 -13.77
C LEU A 15 48.28 5.66 -12.73
N VAL A 16 48.45 6.87 -12.21
CA VAL A 16 47.50 7.51 -11.28
C VAL A 16 46.17 7.76 -11.97
N ALA A 17 46.16 8.24 -13.21
CA ALA A 17 44.94 8.46 -13.99
C ALA A 17 44.19 7.14 -14.22
N MET A 18 44.89 6.06 -14.57
CA MET A 18 44.29 4.74 -14.72
C MET A 18 43.74 4.20 -13.40
N ALA A 19 44.45 4.40 -12.29
CA ALA A 19 43.98 3.99 -10.97
C ALA A 19 42.70 4.73 -10.57
N ILE A 20 42.67 6.05 -10.75
CA ILE A 20 41.49 6.88 -10.48
C ILE A 20 40.33 6.45 -11.38
N LEU A 21 40.56 6.29 -12.68
CA LEU A 21 39.53 5.88 -13.64
C LEU A 21 38.96 4.50 -13.31
N SER A 22 39.81 3.58 -12.86
CA SER A 22 39.40 2.24 -12.43
C SER A 22 38.54 2.28 -11.15
N ILE A 23 38.85 3.17 -10.22
CA ILE A 23 38.01 3.35 -9.03
C ILE A 23 36.68 4.02 -9.41
N SER A 24 36.71 5.04 -10.27
CA SER A 24 35.52 5.75 -10.72
C SER A 24 34.53 4.82 -11.43
N ILE A 25 35.00 3.91 -12.28
CA ILE A 25 34.10 2.99 -12.98
C ILE A 25 33.39 2.02 -12.04
N LEU A 26 34.06 1.57 -10.97
CA LEU A 26 33.45 0.72 -9.95
C LEU A 26 32.34 1.45 -9.18
N VAL A 27 32.57 2.71 -8.81
CA VAL A 27 31.58 3.55 -8.14
C VAL A 27 30.37 3.80 -9.04
N ILE A 28 30.60 4.09 -10.32
CA ILE A 28 29.52 4.29 -11.30
C ILE A 28 28.72 3.00 -11.47
N GLN A 29 29.38 1.85 -11.57
CA GLN A 29 28.71 0.56 -11.73
C GLN A 29 27.83 0.22 -10.53
N ASP A 30 28.28 0.51 -9.32
CA ASP A 30 27.47 0.33 -8.12
C ASP A 30 26.25 1.27 -8.11
N ALA A 31 26.45 2.55 -8.43
CA ALA A 31 25.36 3.53 -8.53
C ALA A 31 24.29 3.10 -9.56
N VAL A 32 24.70 2.57 -10.72
CA VAL A 32 23.78 2.04 -11.74
C VAL A 32 23.01 0.83 -11.20
N ARG A 33 23.68 -0.09 -10.49
CA ARG A 33 23.02 -1.25 -9.86
C ARG A 33 21.97 -0.80 -8.86
N GLN A 34 22.30 0.14 -7.99
CA GLN A 34 21.37 0.70 -7.01
C GLN A 34 20.18 1.38 -7.70
N ALA A 35 20.41 2.14 -8.77
CA ALA A 35 19.34 2.76 -9.54
C ALA A 35 18.38 1.73 -10.16
N ILE A 36 18.91 0.62 -10.69
CA ILE A 36 18.09 -0.47 -11.24
C ILE A 36 17.25 -1.14 -10.14
N LEU A 37 17.85 -1.44 -8.99
CA LEU A 37 17.16 -2.06 -7.85
C LEU A 37 16.04 -1.17 -7.32
N THR A 38 16.33 0.11 -7.08
CA THR A 38 15.35 1.10 -6.63
C THR A 38 14.22 1.26 -7.63
N ARG A 39 14.52 1.33 -8.93
CA ARG A 39 13.50 1.40 -9.98
C ARG A 39 12.61 0.16 -9.98
N ALA A 40 13.19 -1.03 -9.84
CA ALA A 40 12.43 -2.27 -9.78
C ALA A 40 11.50 -2.27 -8.55
N GLN A 41 12.01 -1.90 -7.37
CA GLN A 41 11.24 -1.81 -6.14
C GLN A 41 10.10 -0.80 -6.25
N ALA A 42 10.36 0.39 -6.80
CA ALA A 42 9.34 1.40 -7.05
C ALA A 42 8.24 0.86 -7.98
N ARG A 43 8.62 0.16 -9.06
CA ARG A 43 7.65 -0.45 -9.99
C ARG A 43 6.78 -1.50 -9.31
N ASP A 44 7.34 -2.36 -8.47
CA ASP A 44 6.57 -3.37 -7.74
C ASP A 44 5.61 -2.72 -6.75
N TYR A 45 6.06 -1.71 -6.02
CA TYR A 45 5.21 -0.98 -5.08
C TYR A 45 4.05 -0.28 -5.80
N THR A 46 4.32 0.41 -6.92
CA THR A 46 3.29 1.03 -7.75
C THR A 46 2.31 -0.02 -8.28
N THR A 47 2.81 -1.18 -8.71
CA THR A 47 1.95 -2.28 -9.18
C THR A 47 1.07 -2.82 -8.06
N ALA A 48 1.64 -3.09 -6.88
CA ALA A 48 0.91 -3.52 -5.69
C ALA A 48 -0.19 -2.51 -5.32
N ARG A 49 0.09 -1.20 -5.44
CA ARG A 49 -0.89 -0.15 -5.17
C ARG A 49 -2.07 -0.20 -6.13
N PHE A 50 -1.83 -0.36 -7.43
CA PHE A 50 -2.91 -0.52 -8.41
C PHE A 50 -3.72 -1.80 -8.18
N LEU A 51 -3.06 -2.90 -7.84
CA LEU A 51 -3.74 -4.17 -7.53
C LEU A 51 -4.61 -4.05 -6.28
N LEU A 52 -4.11 -3.35 -5.26
CA LEU A 52 -4.85 -3.05 -4.05
C LEU A 52 -6.10 -2.21 -4.37
N GLU A 53 -5.95 -1.15 -5.14
CA GLU A 53 -7.06 -0.26 -5.53
C GLU A 53 -8.11 -1.02 -6.34
N ARG A 54 -7.68 -1.96 -7.19
CA ARG A 54 -8.59 -2.84 -7.93
C ARG A 54 -9.43 -3.72 -7.01
N ILE A 55 -8.85 -4.30 -5.96
CA ILE A 55 -9.59 -5.11 -4.99
C ILE A 55 -10.55 -4.23 -4.18
N GLN A 56 -10.08 -3.06 -3.74
CA GLN A 56 -10.90 -2.10 -3.03
C GLN A 56 -12.10 -1.65 -3.86
N ALA A 57 -11.89 -1.26 -5.12
CA ALA A 57 -12.95 -0.86 -6.04
C ALA A 57 -13.93 -2.00 -6.31
N ARG A 58 -13.43 -3.22 -6.54
CA ARG A 58 -14.28 -4.41 -6.71
C ARG A 58 -15.17 -4.63 -5.51
N ARG A 59 -14.65 -4.43 -4.29
CA ARG A 59 -15.41 -4.55 -3.06
C ARG A 59 -16.43 -3.40 -2.93
N MET A 60 -16.06 -2.16 -3.19
CA MET A 60 -16.98 -1.02 -3.15
C MET A 60 -18.18 -1.16 -4.11
N LEU A 61 -18.06 -1.91 -5.20
CA LEU A 61 -19.16 -2.17 -6.13
C LEU A 61 -20.18 -3.20 -5.63
N VAL A 62 -19.83 -4.01 -4.63
CA VAL A 62 -20.76 -4.98 -4.05
C VAL A 62 -21.71 -4.24 -3.13
N TYR A 63 -23.00 -4.26 -3.48
CA TYR A 63 -24.06 -3.52 -2.77
C TYR A 63 -24.28 -4.00 -1.33
N GLU A 64 -24.13 -5.31 -1.08
CA GLU A 64 -24.20 -5.92 0.26
C GLU A 64 -22.86 -6.58 0.57
N GLN A 65 -22.08 -5.97 1.46
CA GLN A 65 -20.84 -6.56 1.96
C GLN A 65 -21.11 -7.23 3.31
N PRO A 66 -21.24 -8.57 3.36
CA PRO A 66 -21.22 -9.25 4.65
C PRO A 66 -19.86 -9.03 5.31
N GLU A 67 -19.86 -8.85 6.63
CA GLU A 67 -18.62 -8.90 7.41
C GLU A 67 -17.89 -10.22 7.13
N GLY A 68 -16.58 -10.13 6.93
CA GLY A 68 -15.83 -11.30 6.52
C GLY A 68 -14.41 -10.99 6.09
N GLN A 69 -13.70 -12.07 5.81
CA GLN A 69 -12.34 -12.04 5.32
C GLN A 69 -12.21 -12.98 4.13
N GLY A 70 -11.25 -12.69 3.25
CA GLY A 70 -10.89 -13.59 2.19
C GLY A 70 -9.51 -13.29 1.64
N SER A 71 -8.96 -14.27 0.94
CA SER A 71 -7.64 -14.18 0.34
C SER A 71 -7.66 -14.72 -1.09
N GLY A 72 -6.60 -14.43 -1.83
CA GLY A 72 -6.42 -14.95 -3.18
C GLY A 72 -5.07 -14.57 -3.77
N VAL A 73 -4.85 -15.06 -4.98
CA VAL A 73 -3.68 -14.75 -5.80
C VAL A 73 -4.18 -14.04 -7.05
N PHE A 74 -3.40 -13.08 -7.56
CA PHE A 74 -3.74 -12.42 -8.80
C PHE A 74 -3.43 -13.30 -10.01
N GLU A 75 -4.23 -13.18 -11.06
CA GLU A 75 -3.98 -13.85 -12.34
C GLU A 75 -2.76 -13.25 -13.05
N ALA A 76 -2.28 -13.96 -14.08
CA ALA A 76 -1.20 -13.50 -14.95
C ALA A 76 -1.44 -12.06 -15.44
N PRO A 77 -0.43 -11.17 -15.41
CA PRO A 77 1.00 -11.39 -15.09
C PRO A 77 1.40 -11.12 -13.62
N PHE A 78 0.47 -11.20 -12.68
CA PHE A 78 0.65 -10.76 -11.29
C PHE A 78 0.69 -11.91 -10.27
N GLU A 79 1.00 -13.13 -10.68
CA GLU A 79 0.98 -14.34 -9.84
C GLU A 79 1.93 -14.25 -8.63
N ARG A 80 2.92 -13.37 -8.70
CA ARG A 80 3.84 -13.07 -7.60
C ARG A 80 3.21 -12.30 -6.44
N PHE A 81 2.03 -11.72 -6.66
CA PHE A 81 1.29 -10.93 -5.68
C PHE A 81 0.13 -11.78 -5.14
N SER A 82 -0.04 -11.78 -3.82
CA SER A 82 -1.23 -12.28 -3.14
C SER A 82 -1.97 -11.13 -2.50
N TYR A 83 -3.26 -11.32 -2.23
CA TYR A 83 -4.06 -10.35 -1.51
C TYR A 83 -4.89 -11.00 -0.42
N GLU A 84 -5.15 -10.20 0.61
CA GLU A 84 -6.05 -10.48 1.70
C GLU A 84 -6.95 -9.26 1.90
N TRP A 85 -8.23 -9.48 2.20
CA TRP A 85 -9.15 -8.41 2.53
C TRP A 85 -9.95 -8.79 3.77
N LYS A 86 -10.29 -7.78 4.56
CA LYS A 86 -11.11 -7.89 5.76
C LYS A 86 -12.09 -6.73 5.82
N VAL A 87 -13.36 -7.05 6.03
CA VAL A 87 -14.44 -6.08 6.27
C VAL A 87 -14.89 -6.24 7.70
N GLN A 88 -14.79 -5.17 8.48
CA GLN A 88 -15.20 -5.14 9.89
C GLN A 88 -15.95 -3.85 10.22
N ARG A 89 -16.83 -3.88 11.20
CA ARG A 89 -17.51 -2.68 11.71
C ARG A 89 -16.63 -1.94 12.70
N ILE A 90 -16.58 -0.61 12.58
CA ILE A 90 -16.01 0.29 13.60
C ILE A 90 -17.14 1.16 14.16
N GLU A 91 -17.19 1.29 15.48
CA GLU A 91 -18.08 2.22 16.16
C GLU A 91 -17.59 3.66 16.01
N VAL A 92 -18.50 4.57 15.65
CA VAL A 92 -18.20 6.00 15.52
C VAL A 92 -18.79 6.74 16.72
N PRO A 93 -17.98 7.48 17.49
CA PRO A 93 -18.50 8.25 18.62
C PRO A 93 -19.47 9.32 18.14
N LYS A 94 -20.57 9.52 18.88
CA LYS A 94 -21.55 10.57 18.60
C LYS A 94 -20.88 11.94 18.77
N PRO A 95 -20.89 12.82 17.75
CA PRO A 95 -20.36 14.17 17.90
C PRO A 95 -21.25 14.99 18.84
N GLU A 96 -20.64 15.98 19.51
CA GLU A 96 -21.37 16.93 20.34
C GLU A 96 -22.31 17.78 19.47
N LEU A 97 -23.56 17.96 19.93
CA LEU A 97 -24.56 18.75 19.22
C LEU A 97 -24.25 20.25 19.40
N PRO A 98 -24.25 21.05 18.31
CA PRO A 98 -24.14 22.50 18.43
C PRO A 98 -25.28 23.09 19.29
N PRO A 99 -25.00 24.09 20.13
CA PRO A 99 -26.00 24.68 21.03
C PRO A 99 -27.13 25.43 20.31
N ASP A 100 -26.93 25.81 19.03
CA ASP A 100 -27.87 26.61 18.24
C ASP A 100 -28.81 25.78 17.33
N MET A 101 -28.85 24.45 17.48
CA MET A 101 -29.72 23.61 16.66
C MET A 101 -31.19 23.73 17.07
N THR A 102 -32.05 23.85 16.06
CA THR A 102 -33.50 23.75 16.24
C THR A 102 -33.90 22.32 16.62
N PRO A 103 -35.02 22.12 17.34
CA PRO A 103 -35.51 20.78 17.70
C PRO A 103 -35.73 19.84 16.50
N GLU A 104 -36.03 20.40 15.33
CA GLU A 104 -36.22 19.65 14.08
C GLU A 104 -34.89 19.12 13.52
N GLU A 105 -33.80 19.89 13.66
CA GLU A 105 -32.46 19.50 13.22
C GLU A 105 -31.86 18.41 14.11
N ILE A 106 -32.11 18.48 15.42
CA ILE A 106 -31.70 17.44 16.38
C ILE A 106 -32.36 16.11 16.04
N LYS A 107 -33.68 16.13 15.78
CA LYS A 107 -34.42 14.92 15.43
C LYS A 107 -33.93 14.29 14.12
N ARG A 108 -33.68 15.12 13.10
CA ARG A 108 -33.11 14.66 11.82
C ARG A 108 -31.71 14.05 12.01
N PHE A 109 -30.89 14.63 12.87
CA PHE A 109 -29.56 14.12 13.18
C PHE A 109 -29.63 12.74 13.85
N GLU A 110 -30.51 12.58 14.85
CA GLU A 110 -30.70 11.29 15.53
C GLU A 110 -31.27 10.20 14.62
N ASP A 111 -32.20 10.55 13.73
CA ASP A 111 -32.78 9.60 12.75
C ASP A 111 -31.76 9.16 11.69
N THR A 112 -30.76 10.00 11.37
CA THR A 112 -29.77 9.73 10.31
C THR A 112 -28.47 9.11 10.86
N PHE A 113 -28.14 9.36 12.13
CA PHE A 113 -26.87 8.93 12.72
C PHE A 113 -26.87 7.41 12.99
N LYS A 114 -26.23 6.66 12.09
CA LYS A 114 -25.86 5.26 12.32
C LYS A 114 -24.48 5.26 12.98
N GLY A 115 -24.40 4.95 14.27
CA GLY A 115 -23.17 4.99 15.10
C GLY A 115 -22.08 3.98 14.72
N PHE A 116 -22.04 3.53 13.47
CA PHE A 116 -21.06 2.59 12.97
C PHE A 116 -20.69 2.88 11.51
N LEU A 117 -19.45 2.58 11.13
CA LEU A 117 -18.97 2.56 9.76
C LEU A 117 -18.40 1.18 9.43
N GLY A 118 -18.42 0.80 8.16
CA GLY A 118 -17.61 -0.33 7.71
C GLY A 118 -16.16 0.10 7.52
N GLN A 119 -15.21 -0.75 7.88
CA GLN A 119 -13.80 -0.63 7.54
C GLN A 119 -13.42 -1.79 6.65
N LEU A 120 -12.95 -1.47 5.45
CA LEU A 120 -12.35 -2.41 4.53
C LEU A 120 -10.83 -2.24 4.60
N THR A 121 -10.15 -3.27 5.10
CA THR A 121 -8.70 -3.40 5.07
C THR A 121 -8.32 -4.32 3.93
N VAL A 122 -7.47 -3.86 3.02
CA VAL A 122 -6.90 -4.68 1.94
C VAL A 122 -5.40 -4.70 2.09
N ARG A 123 -4.82 -5.90 2.08
CA ARG A 123 -3.38 -6.14 2.12
C ARG A 123 -2.96 -6.87 0.86
N VAL A 124 -1.90 -6.39 0.22
CA VAL A 124 -1.26 -7.05 -0.91
C VAL A 124 0.17 -7.41 -0.49
N GLN A 125 0.58 -8.65 -0.71
CA GLN A 125 1.89 -9.17 -0.33
C GLN A 125 2.63 -9.69 -1.56
N TRP A 126 3.94 -9.55 -1.57
CA TRP A 126 4.80 -10.12 -2.61
C TRP A 126 6.20 -10.43 -2.08
N ASN A 127 6.89 -11.35 -2.75
CA ASN A 127 8.29 -11.65 -2.48
C ASN A 127 9.17 -11.17 -3.63
N ARG A 128 10.26 -10.49 -3.32
CA ARG A 128 11.33 -10.18 -4.26
C ARG A 128 12.68 -10.51 -3.64
N ALA A 129 13.47 -11.31 -4.37
CA ALA A 129 14.84 -11.66 -3.99
C ALA A 129 14.95 -12.24 -2.57
N GLY A 130 13.93 -12.97 -2.10
CA GLY A 130 13.90 -13.54 -0.76
C GLY A 130 13.45 -12.57 0.33
N THR A 131 13.16 -11.31 -0.02
CA THR A 131 12.57 -10.32 0.89
C THR A 131 11.06 -10.24 0.66
N GLU A 132 10.30 -10.38 1.74
CA GLU A 132 8.86 -10.17 1.73
C GLU A 132 8.53 -8.69 1.87
N PHE A 133 7.57 -8.25 1.08
CA PHE A 133 7.05 -6.90 1.10
C PHE A 133 5.53 -6.95 1.16
N ASP A 134 4.94 -5.95 1.78
CA ASP A 134 3.51 -5.78 1.82
C ASP A 134 3.09 -4.32 1.67
N ALA A 135 1.88 -4.13 1.17
CA ALA A 135 1.20 -2.85 1.06
C ALA A 135 -0.21 -3.01 1.61
N THR A 136 -0.56 -2.15 2.56
CA THR A 136 -1.88 -2.15 3.20
C THR A 136 -2.59 -0.83 2.88
N ALA A 137 -3.90 -0.91 2.68
CA ALA A 137 -4.75 0.25 2.65
C ALA A 137 -6.04 -0.03 3.38
N GLU A 138 -6.55 1.03 3.98
CA GLU A 138 -7.79 1.02 4.74
C GLU A 138 -8.72 2.06 4.16
N THR A 139 -9.99 1.72 4.10
CA THR A 139 -11.03 2.62 3.61
C THR A 139 -12.28 2.44 4.42
N LEU A 140 -13.00 3.54 4.63
CA LEU A 140 -14.27 3.53 5.33
C LEU A 140 -15.40 3.36 4.31
N LEU A 141 -16.28 2.42 4.60
CA LEU A 141 -17.51 2.16 3.86
C LEU A 141 -18.69 2.82 4.57
N ARG A 142 -19.66 3.25 3.77
CA ARG A 142 -20.90 3.82 4.30
C ARG A 142 -21.67 2.77 5.11
N PRO A 143 -22.38 3.17 6.19
CA PRO A 143 -23.12 2.23 7.03
C PRO A 143 -24.15 1.39 6.26
N GLU A 144 -24.70 1.92 5.17
CA GLU A 144 -25.73 1.24 4.36
C GLU A 144 -25.20 0.06 3.53
N LEU A 145 -23.88 -0.01 3.30
CA LEU A 145 -23.27 -1.07 2.48
C LEU A 145 -22.81 -2.28 3.31
N VAL A 146 -22.84 -2.16 4.64
CA VAL A 146 -22.46 -3.24 5.56
C VAL A 146 -23.70 -4.08 5.84
N TRP A 147 -23.72 -5.30 5.34
CA TRP A 147 -24.83 -6.23 5.59
C TRP A 147 -24.63 -6.91 6.94
N VAL A 148 -25.64 -6.79 7.79
CA VAL A 148 -25.72 -7.44 9.10
C VAL A 148 -26.50 -8.74 8.89
N PRO A 149 -25.91 -9.92 9.19
CA PRO A 149 -26.71 -11.13 9.30
C PRO A 149 -27.75 -10.92 10.40
N PRO A 150 -29.05 -11.17 10.15
CA PRO A 150 -30.03 -11.13 11.22
C PRO A 150 -29.57 -12.08 12.33
N PRO A 151 -29.74 -11.71 13.61
CA PRO A 151 -29.49 -12.63 14.71
C PRO A 151 -30.28 -13.92 14.42
N PRO A 152 -29.69 -15.11 14.61
CA PRO A 152 -30.41 -16.36 14.39
C PRO A 152 -31.69 -16.31 15.22
N ASP A 153 -32.84 -16.45 14.56
CA ASP A 153 -34.13 -16.56 15.23
C ASP A 153 -33.97 -17.58 16.34
N GLU A 154 -34.20 -17.16 17.58
CA GLU A 154 -34.32 -18.06 18.72
C GLU A 154 -35.40 -19.07 18.34
N VAL A 155 -34.99 -20.25 17.89
CA VAL A 155 -35.89 -21.36 17.65
C VAL A 155 -36.56 -21.61 19.00
N PRO A 156 -37.87 -21.37 19.15
CA PRO A 156 -38.53 -21.68 20.39
C PRO A 156 -38.39 -23.19 20.58
N LEU A 157 -37.72 -23.58 21.66
CA LEU A 157 -37.66 -24.96 22.14
C LEU A 157 -39.10 -25.44 22.28
N GLN A 158 -39.53 -26.33 21.38
CA GLN A 158 -40.75 -27.13 21.52
C GLN A 158 -40.50 -28.29 22.46
#